data_AF-K2HER7-F1
#
_entry.id   AF-K2HER7-F1
#
_cell.length_a   1.000
_cell.length_b   1.000
_cell.length_c   1.000
_cell.angle_alpha   90.00
_cell.angle_beta   90.00
_cell.angle_gamma   90.00
#
_symmetry.space_group_name_H-M   'P 1'
#
loop_
_entity.id
_entity.type
_entity.pdbx_description
1 polymer ?
#
loop_
_entity_poly.entity_id
_entity_poly.type
_entity_poly.pdbx_seq_one_letter_code
_entity_poly.pdbx_strand_id
1 'polypeptide(L)'
;MSSSNDLSSVLDKNQSTIFNEIKGLKFSPLTYERYNELLEKYTISNYPSSHLLILKEQTRTLNDKNLSKVISSLKNYHENISPSMKKSLEPVFVETLQSVERFCQRQCSLLDKLTDLVHLLLSEVPDGVLSPYHALLAHILFAKKEYEHGKILYFTKYHKVQQPMNSFTLQLFLYYSGCIALYNRDLQEAYFLFDQCITTPSKEITPQCVAAWKKEALLCLIINYSLYPVSKQFNYFIDLYKPLLVYKQIQENFINGPEKVKFIIEAFSSVLKQDGNLGLAQQVVVSYIYSGINKVSKAFNSISVEALARRIHYDKNLLSVGLNKLIKKRLINASFDGDIIVFEEVKVKDKGLVELLFQLKECEQIYEEMKHHLTIREEEQMNKKESIN
;
A
#
# COMPACT_ATOMS: atom_id res chain seq x y z
N MET A 1 4.79 1.24 -24.43
CA MET A 1 4.25 0.47 -25.56
C MET A 1 5.41 -0.24 -26.26
N SER A 2 5.62 -1.52 -25.94
CA SER A 2 6.38 -2.53 -26.72
C SER A 2 6.46 -3.82 -25.89
N SER A 3 5.33 -4.49 -25.70
CA SER A 3 5.29 -5.88 -25.23
C SER A 3 4.48 -6.73 -26.19
N SER A 4 4.81 -6.64 -27.47
CA SER A 4 4.68 -7.82 -28.33
C SER A 4 5.80 -8.78 -27.93
N ASN A 5 5.64 -9.42 -26.75
CA ASN A 5 6.34 -10.67 -26.51
C ASN A 5 5.97 -11.58 -27.67
N ASP A 6 6.97 -11.96 -28.44
CA ASP A 6 6.82 -12.67 -29.71
C ASP A 6 6.20 -14.04 -29.42
N LEU A 7 4.86 -14.06 -29.44
CA LEU A 7 4.01 -15.23 -29.17
C LEU A 7 4.41 -16.41 -30.05
N SER A 8 5.04 -16.15 -31.20
CA SER A 8 5.57 -17.16 -32.11
C SER A 8 6.59 -18.12 -31.46
N SER A 9 7.33 -17.66 -30.45
CA SER A 9 8.37 -18.45 -29.78
C SER A 9 7.85 -19.59 -28.90
N VAL A 10 6.56 -19.58 -28.55
CA VAL A 10 5.92 -20.56 -27.65
C VAL A 10 5.00 -21.54 -28.42
N LEU A 11 4.79 -21.30 -29.72
CA LEU A 11 3.79 -21.99 -30.53
C LEU A 11 4.42 -23.05 -31.46
N ASP A 12 4.05 -24.33 -31.29
CA ASP A 12 4.33 -25.37 -32.29
C ASP A 12 3.52 -25.14 -33.58
N LYS A 13 3.91 -25.75 -34.71
CA LYS A 13 3.27 -25.57 -36.05
C LYS A 13 1.73 -25.68 -36.06
N ASN A 14 1.14 -26.59 -35.28
CA ASN A 14 -0.33 -26.74 -35.15
C ASN A 14 -1.03 -25.56 -34.45
N GLN A 15 -0.29 -24.72 -33.74
CA GLN A 15 -0.83 -23.63 -32.93
C GLN A 15 -0.96 -22.32 -33.73
N SER A 16 -0.39 -22.24 -34.95
CA SER A 16 -0.65 -21.16 -35.91
C SER A 16 -2.13 -21.10 -36.34
N THR A 17 -2.78 -22.27 -36.46
CA THR A 17 -4.21 -22.39 -36.72
C THR A 17 -5.04 -21.85 -35.56
N ILE A 18 -4.66 -22.14 -34.31
CA ILE A 18 -5.32 -21.59 -33.11
C ILE A 18 -5.20 -20.08 -33.07
N PHE A 19 -4.02 -19.55 -33.39
CA PHE A 19 -3.80 -18.12 -33.40
C PHE A 19 -4.68 -17.42 -34.45
N ASN A 20 -4.88 -18.03 -35.62
CA ASN A 20 -5.82 -17.55 -36.63
C ASN A 20 -7.27 -17.68 -36.17
N GLU A 21 -7.65 -18.79 -35.53
CA GLU A 21 -8.98 -19.00 -34.95
C GLU A 21 -9.29 -17.92 -33.89
N ILE A 22 -8.36 -17.65 -32.97
CA ILE A 22 -8.48 -16.62 -31.92
C ILE A 22 -8.53 -15.22 -32.53
N LYS A 23 -7.64 -14.89 -33.48
CA LYS A 23 -7.62 -13.58 -34.17
C LYS A 23 -8.89 -13.31 -34.97
N GLY A 24 -9.54 -14.36 -35.47
CA GLY A 24 -10.79 -14.26 -36.22
C GLY A 24 -12.01 -13.95 -35.34
N LEU A 25 -11.91 -14.07 -34.01
CA LEU A 25 -13.03 -13.81 -33.12
C LEU A 25 -13.28 -12.30 -32.96
N LYS A 26 -14.45 -11.85 -33.44
CA LYS A 26 -14.96 -10.51 -33.12
C LYS A 26 -15.41 -10.49 -31.65
N PHE A 27 -15.26 -9.34 -31.00
CA PHE A 27 -15.68 -9.14 -29.62
C PHE A 27 -17.21 -9.11 -29.53
N SER A 28 -17.81 -10.12 -28.89
CA SER A 28 -19.25 -10.26 -28.71
C SER A 28 -19.56 -11.16 -27.50
N PRO A 29 -20.81 -11.18 -27.00
CA PRO A 29 -21.21 -12.13 -25.95
C PRO A 29 -20.98 -13.60 -26.33
N LEU A 30 -21.16 -13.95 -27.62
CA LEU A 30 -20.91 -15.29 -28.16
C LEU A 30 -19.42 -15.67 -28.14
N THR A 31 -18.53 -14.70 -28.00
CA THR A 31 -17.08 -14.93 -27.99
C THR A 31 -16.64 -15.73 -26.78
N TYR A 32 -17.32 -15.57 -25.64
CA TYR A 32 -17.03 -16.35 -24.43
C TYR A 32 -17.37 -17.84 -24.62
N GLU A 33 -18.51 -18.15 -25.24
CA GLU A 33 -18.93 -19.53 -25.55
C GLU A 33 -17.96 -20.18 -26.52
N ARG A 34 -17.53 -19.43 -27.55
CA ARG A 34 -16.53 -19.91 -28.50
C ARG A 34 -15.18 -20.20 -27.84
N TYR A 35 -14.77 -19.42 -26.84
CA TYR A 35 -13.57 -19.78 -26.05
C TYR A 35 -13.75 -21.08 -25.27
N ASN A 36 -14.94 -21.35 -24.71
CA ASN A 36 -15.18 -22.62 -24.02
C ASN A 36 -15.11 -23.82 -24.98
N GLU A 37 -15.68 -23.71 -26.18
CA GLU A 37 -15.54 -24.74 -27.23
C GLU A 37 -14.06 -24.99 -27.58
N LEU A 38 -13.25 -23.94 -27.65
CA LEU A 38 -11.81 -24.05 -27.88
C LEU A 38 -11.10 -24.71 -26.68
N LEU A 39 -11.49 -24.41 -25.44
CA LEU A 39 -10.90 -25.04 -24.25
C LEU A 39 -11.23 -26.55 -24.16
N GLU A 40 -12.39 -26.97 -24.66
CA GLU A 40 -12.75 -28.39 -24.79
C GLU A 40 -11.92 -29.10 -25.86
N LYS A 41 -11.68 -28.43 -27.00
CA LYS A 41 -10.85 -28.95 -28.10
C LYS A 41 -9.35 -29.01 -27.73
N TYR A 42 -8.86 -27.98 -27.04
CA TYR A 42 -7.45 -27.82 -26.67
C TYR A 42 -7.26 -28.09 -25.17
N THR A 43 -7.30 -29.36 -24.78
CA THR A 43 -7.21 -29.79 -23.38
C THR A 43 -5.83 -29.53 -22.75
N ILE A 44 -5.77 -29.43 -21.42
CA ILE A 44 -4.54 -29.18 -20.65
C ILE A 44 -3.49 -30.28 -20.89
N SER A 45 -3.92 -31.54 -20.96
CA SER A 45 -3.03 -32.69 -21.14
C SER A 45 -2.36 -32.72 -22.51
N ASN A 46 -3.08 -32.30 -23.56
CA ASN A 46 -2.63 -32.43 -24.93
C ASN A 46 -1.99 -31.13 -25.45
N TYR A 47 -2.50 -29.97 -25.01
CA TYR A 47 -2.14 -28.65 -25.53
C TYR A 47 -2.04 -27.58 -24.42
N PRO A 48 -1.16 -27.77 -23.40
CA PRO A 48 -1.10 -26.88 -22.23
C PRO A 48 -0.78 -25.42 -22.59
N SER A 49 0.10 -25.17 -23.56
CA SER A 49 0.42 -23.80 -24.00
C SER A 49 -0.78 -23.12 -24.66
N SER A 50 -1.46 -23.83 -25.56
CA SER A 50 -2.62 -23.30 -26.27
C SER A 50 -3.81 -23.09 -25.35
N HIS A 51 -4.06 -24.02 -24.42
CA HIS A 51 -5.11 -23.88 -23.42
C HIS A 51 -4.93 -22.60 -22.60
N LEU A 52 -3.71 -22.32 -22.12
CA LEU A 52 -3.42 -21.10 -21.36
C LEU A 52 -3.58 -19.83 -22.19
N LEU A 53 -3.17 -19.86 -23.46
CA LEU A 53 -3.37 -18.73 -24.37
C LEU A 53 -4.85 -18.45 -24.60
N ILE A 54 -5.68 -19.49 -24.72
CA ILE A 54 -7.14 -19.34 -24.81
C ILE A 54 -7.68 -18.73 -23.52
N LEU A 55 -7.28 -19.21 -22.34
CA LEU A 55 -7.67 -18.62 -21.06
C LEU A 55 -7.26 -17.15 -20.95
N LYS A 56 -6.04 -16.81 -21.39
CA LYS A 56 -5.54 -15.44 -21.43
C LYS A 56 -6.43 -14.54 -22.29
N GLU A 57 -6.78 -14.98 -23.49
CA GLU A 57 -7.65 -14.22 -24.39
C GLU A 57 -9.09 -14.14 -23.87
N GLN A 58 -9.58 -15.20 -23.22
CA GLN A 58 -10.88 -15.22 -22.56
C GLN A 58 -10.99 -14.14 -21.47
N THR A 59 -9.88 -13.73 -20.82
CA THR A 59 -9.89 -12.63 -19.84
C THR A 59 -10.41 -11.31 -20.40
N ARG A 60 -10.32 -11.10 -21.72
CA ARG A 60 -10.85 -9.89 -22.36
C ARG A 60 -12.38 -9.83 -22.26
N THR A 61 -13.04 -10.97 -22.23
CA THR A 61 -14.50 -11.11 -22.17
C THR A 61 -15.05 -11.19 -20.73
N LEU A 62 -14.23 -10.88 -19.72
CA LEU A 62 -14.63 -10.97 -18.32
C LEU A 62 -15.82 -10.05 -18.00
N ASN A 63 -16.71 -10.59 -17.19
CA ASN A 63 -17.83 -9.93 -16.54
C ASN A 63 -18.15 -10.67 -15.23
N ASP A 64 -19.03 -10.09 -14.41
CA ASP A 64 -19.38 -10.62 -13.09
C ASP A 64 -19.88 -12.08 -13.13
N LYS A 65 -20.56 -12.46 -14.22
CA LYS A 65 -21.19 -13.78 -14.39
C LYS A 65 -20.19 -14.87 -14.75
N ASN A 66 -19.12 -14.55 -15.48
CA ASN A 66 -18.15 -15.53 -15.95
C ASN A 66 -16.82 -15.53 -15.17
N LEU A 67 -16.55 -14.50 -14.35
CA LEU A 67 -15.31 -14.37 -13.58
C LEU A 67 -15.02 -15.63 -12.74
N SER A 68 -15.99 -16.13 -11.98
CA SER A 68 -15.81 -17.31 -11.15
C SER A 68 -15.45 -18.55 -11.97
N LYS A 69 -16.04 -18.71 -13.17
CA LYS A 69 -15.71 -19.82 -14.07
C LYS A 69 -14.27 -19.70 -14.59
N VAL A 70 -13.84 -18.50 -14.98
CA VAL A 70 -12.46 -18.27 -15.44
C VAL A 70 -11.45 -18.54 -14.33
N ILE A 71 -11.73 -18.11 -13.10
CA ILE A 71 -10.88 -18.41 -11.92
C ILE A 71 -10.81 -19.93 -11.68
N SER A 72 -11.94 -20.64 -11.73
CA SER A 72 -11.97 -22.10 -11.63
C SER A 72 -11.17 -22.77 -12.75
N SER A 73 -11.25 -22.29 -13.99
CA SER A 73 -10.45 -22.81 -15.11
C SER A 73 -8.96 -22.57 -14.92
N LEU A 74 -8.55 -21.41 -14.38
CA LEU A 74 -7.14 -21.13 -14.06
C LEU A 74 -6.63 -22.02 -12.93
N LYS A 75 -7.44 -22.27 -11.91
CA LYS A 75 -7.14 -23.23 -10.85
C LYS A 75 -6.94 -24.64 -11.42
N ASN A 76 -7.91 -25.11 -12.21
CA ASN A 76 -7.84 -26.41 -12.88
C ASN A 76 -6.61 -26.52 -13.81
N TYR A 77 -6.27 -25.45 -14.52
CA TYR A 77 -5.05 -25.40 -15.33
C TYR A 77 -3.78 -25.63 -14.48
N HIS A 78 -3.67 -24.90 -13.38
CA HIS A 78 -2.51 -24.96 -12.49
C HIS A 78 -2.33 -26.31 -11.81
N GLU A 79 -3.44 -26.98 -11.44
CA GLU A 79 -3.44 -28.29 -10.78
C GLU A 79 -3.09 -29.43 -11.75
N ASN A 80 -3.46 -29.33 -13.03
CA ASN A 80 -3.32 -30.42 -14.00
C ASN A 80 -2.15 -30.27 -14.98
N ILE A 81 -1.47 -29.13 -14.99
CA ILE A 81 -0.29 -28.93 -15.83
C ILE A 81 0.91 -29.74 -15.31
N SER A 82 1.69 -30.32 -16.22
CA SER A 82 2.91 -31.02 -15.83
C SER A 82 3.95 -30.07 -15.20
N PRO A 83 4.72 -30.52 -14.18
CA PRO A 83 5.71 -29.67 -13.50
C PRO A 83 6.77 -29.06 -14.43
N SER A 84 7.16 -29.78 -15.49
CA SER A 84 8.13 -29.30 -16.47
C SER A 84 7.58 -28.12 -17.28
N MET A 85 6.31 -28.16 -17.66
CA MET A 85 5.66 -27.10 -18.43
C MET A 85 5.29 -25.90 -17.56
N LYS A 86 4.95 -26.13 -16.28
CA LYS A 86 4.62 -25.09 -15.30
C LYS A 86 5.67 -23.98 -15.26
N LYS A 87 6.95 -24.34 -15.14
CA LYS A 87 8.06 -23.37 -15.13
C LYS A 87 8.18 -22.58 -16.44
N SER A 88 7.93 -23.22 -17.58
CA SER A 88 8.03 -22.58 -18.91
C SER A 88 6.87 -21.60 -19.17
N LEU A 89 5.66 -21.96 -18.73
CA LEU A 89 4.43 -21.20 -18.99
C LEU A 89 4.04 -20.24 -17.86
N GLU A 90 4.75 -20.27 -16.73
CA GLU A 90 4.58 -19.36 -15.60
C GLU A 90 4.48 -17.87 -15.99
N PRO A 91 5.31 -17.32 -16.91
CA PRO A 91 5.18 -15.92 -17.33
C PRO A 91 3.81 -15.60 -17.94
N VAL A 92 3.31 -16.49 -18.80
CA VAL A 92 2.02 -16.32 -19.46
C VAL A 92 0.88 -16.48 -18.45
N PHE A 93 1.04 -17.38 -17.47
CA PHE A 93 0.07 -17.60 -16.40
C PHE A 93 -0.03 -16.37 -15.48
N VAL A 94 1.10 -15.81 -15.05
CA VAL A 94 1.14 -14.58 -14.25
C VAL A 94 0.53 -13.39 -15.02
N GLU A 95 0.84 -13.21 -16.31
CA GLU A 95 0.20 -12.18 -17.13
C GLU A 95 -1.32 -12.35 -17.24
N THR A 96 -1.79 -13.60 -17.27
CA THR A 96 -3.22 -13.93 -17.30
C THR A 96 -3.87 -13.56 -15.97
N LEU A 97 -3.27 -13.94 -14.84
CA LEU A 97 -3.73 -13.56 -13.50
C LEU A 97 -3.79 -12.05 -13.32
N GLN A 98 -2.77 -11.31 -13.75
CA GLN A 98 -2.75 -9.84 -13.70
C GLN A 98 -3.86 -9.21 -14.55
N SER A 99 -4.30 -9.90 -15.62
CA SER A 99 -5.42 -9.43 -16.45
C SER A 99 -6.77 -9.64 -15.75
N VAL A 100 -6.93 -10.77 -15.04
CA VAL A 100 -8.09 -11.02 -14.16
C VAL A 100 -8.10 -10.04 -12.99
N GLU A 101 -6.96 -9.83 -12.34
CA GLU A 101 -6.79 -8.87 -11.24
C GLU A 101 -7.20 -7.45 -11.67
N ARG A 102 -6.70 -6.97 -12.83
CA ARG A 102 -7.08 -5.66 -13.39
C ARG A 102 -8.57 -5.54 -13.66
N PHE A 103 -9.23 -6.63 -14.05
CA PHE A 103 -10.69 -6.65 -14.17
C PHE A 103 -11.36 -6.50 -12.80
N CYS A 104 -10.96 -7.31 -11.82
CA CYS A 104 -11.47 -7.24 -10.45
C CYS A 104 -11.25 -5.88 -9.79
N GLN A 105 -10.14 -5.19 -10.07
CA GLN A 105 -9.85 -3.85 -9.54
C GLN A 105 -10.87 -2.80 -9.98
N ARG A 106 -11.41 -2.90 -11.21
CA ARG A 106 -12.44 -1.97 -11.70
C ARG A 106 -13.76 -2.13 -10.94
N GLN A 107 -13.96 -3.28 -10.32
CA GLN A 107 -15.15 -3.65 -9.56
C GLN A 107 -14.69 -4.17 -8.18
N CYS A 108 -14.18 -3.27 -7.33
CA CYS A 108 -13.46 -3.57 -6.09
C CYS A 108 -14.02 -4.72 -5.22
N SER A 109 -15.32 -5.01 -5.30
CA SER A 109 -15.98 -6.14 -4.63
C SER A 109 -15.60 -7.54 -5.15
N LEU A 110 -14.90 -7.64 -6.28
CA LEU A 110 -14.60 -8.93 -6.93
C LEU A 110 -13.18 -9.45 -6.67
N LEU A 111 -12.32 -8.67 -6.03
CA LEU A 111 -10.93 -9.07 -5.78
C LEU A 111 -10.84 -10.29 -4.85
N ASP A 112 -11.78 -10.41 -3.91
CA ASP A 112 -11.90 -11.53 -2.97
C ASP A 112 -12.09 -12.88 -3.66
N LYS A 113 -12.62 -12.90 -4.88
CA LYS A 113 -12.79 -14.14 -5.65
C LYS A 113 -11.45 -14.78 -6.03
N LEU A 114 -10.35 -14.04 -5.99
CA LEU A 114 -9.00 -14.54 -6.28
C LEU A 114 -8.30 -15.13 -5.06
N THR A 115 -8.80 -14.92 -3.84
CA THR A 115 -8.12 -15.29 -2.59
C THR A 115 -7.75 -16.77 -2.53
N ASP A 116 -8.69 -17.68 -2.81
CA ASP A 116 -8.44 -19.12 -2.76
C ASP A 116 -7.39 -19.58 -3.79
N LEU A 117 -7.43 -19.01 -4.99
CA LEU A 117 -6.44 -19.31 -6.03
C LEU A 117 -5.07 -18.79 -5.61
N VAL A 118 -4.97 -17.57 -5.08
CA VAL A 118 -3.69 -17.00 -4.63
C VAL A 118 -3.11 -17.80 -3.46
N HIS A 119 -3.92 -18.26 -2.51
CA HIS A 119 -3.44 -19.14 -1.43
C HIS A 119 -2.94 -20.49 -1.96
N LEU A 120 -3.64 -21.11 -2.91
CA LEU A 120 -3.15 -22.32 -3.57
C LEU A 120 -1.78 -22.08 -4.21
N LEU A 121 -1.64 -21.00 -4.99
CA LEU A 121 -0.39 -20.66 -5.68
C LEU A 121 0.76 -20.40 -4.69
N LEU A 122 0.48 -19.72 -3.58
CA LEU A 122 1.47 -19.43 -2.54
C LEU A 122 1.87 -20.67 -1.75
N SER A 123 0.99 -21.67 -1.61
CA SER A 123 1.32 -22.92 -0.90
C SER A 123 2.43 -23.74 -1.57
N GLU A 124 2.68 -23.49 -2.86
CA GLU A 124 3.79 -24.10 -3.60
C GLU A 124 5.08 -23.27 -3.60
N VAL A 125 5.03 -22.03 -3.10
CA VAL A 125 6.19 -21.15 -3.05
C VAL A 125 7.00 -21.50 -1.80
N PRO A 126 8.31 -21.81 -1.92
CA PRO A 126 9.13 -22.12 -0.75
C PRO A 126 9.23 -20.92 0.21
N ASP A 127 9.34 -21.22 1.51
CA ASP A 127 9.54 -20.20 2.53
C ASP A 127 10.76 -19.31 2.22
N GLY A 128 10.63 -18.00 2.48
CA GLY A 128 11.68 -17.03 2.20
C GLY A 128 11.91 -16.72 0.71
N VAL A 129 11.05 -17.22 -0.18
CA VAL A 129 11.08 -16.89 -1.62
C VAL A 129 9.94 -15.95 -1.98
N LEU A 130 10.28 -14.74 -2.45
CA LEU A 130 9.31 -13.77 -2.93
C LEU A 130 8.89 -14.12 -4.35
N SER A 131 7.59 -14.26 -4.58
CA SER A 131 7.01 -14.60 -5.89
C SER A 131 6.03 -13.52 -6.38
N PRO A 132 5.67 -13.49 -7.68
CA PRO A 132 4.63 -12.61 -8.19
C PRO A 132 3.30 -12.69 -7.43
N TYR A 133 2.97 -13.85 -6.87
CA TYR A 133 1.73 -14.09 -6.14
C TYR A 133 1.66 -13.31 -4.82
N HIS A 134 2.79 -12.98 -4.21
CA HIS A 134 2.84 -12.13 -3.03
C HIS A 134 2.36 -10.71 -3.34
N ALA A 135 2.62 -10.19 -4.55
CA ALA A 135 2.12 -8.88 -4.97
C ALA A 135 0.59 -8.87 -5.08
N LEU A 136 0.00 -9.95 -5.63
CA LEU A 136 -1.45 -10.12 -5.70
C LEU A 136 -2.06 -10.25 -4.30
N LEU A 137 -1.45 -11.04 -3.41
CA LEU A 137 -1.91 -11.17 -2.02
C LEU A 137 -1.86 -9.83 -1.29
N ALA A 138 -0.76 -9.07 -1.41
CA ALA A 138 -0.63 -7.74 -0.82
C ALA A 138 -1.76 -6.81 -1.27
N HIS A 139 -2.09 -6.85 -2.57
CA HIS A 139 -3.19 -6.06 -3.08
C HIS A 139 -4.56 -6.52 -2.53
N ILE A 140 -4.83 -7.83 -2.52
CA ILE A 140 -6.07 -8.39 -1.97
C ILE A 140 -6.25 -7.94 -0.52
N LEU A 141 -5.25 -8.16 0.34
CA LEU A 141 -5.31 -7.81 1.75
C LEU A 141 -5.50 -6.30 1.96
N PHE A 142 -4.81 -5.48 1.16
CA PHE A 142 -4.98 -4.03 1.20
C PHE A 142 -6.40 -3.59 0.82
N ALA A 143 -6.97 -4.14 -0.25
CA ALA A 143 -8.31 -3.81 -0.71
C ALA A 143 -9.39 -4.24 0.29
N LYS A 144 -9.21 -5.41 0.92
CA LYS A 144 -10.08 -5.94 1.98
C LYS A 144 -9.91 -5.23 3.34
N LYS A 145 -8.90 -4.37 3.46
CA LYS A 145 -8.50 -3.74 4.73
C LYS A 145 -8.09 -4.75 5.81
N GLU A 146 -7.58 -5.91 5.41
CA GLU A 146 -7.07 -6.97 6.30
C GLU A 146 -5.60 -6.71 6.65
N TYR A 147 -5.32 -5.51 7.17
CA TYR A 147 -3.94 -5.04 7.38
C TYR A 147 -3.16 -5.90 8.39
N GLU A 148 -3.84 -6.35 9.45
CA GLU A 148 -3.25 -7.21 10.48
C GLU A 148 -2.75 -8.54 9.91
N HIS A 149 -3.55 -9.20 9.05
CA HIS A 149 -3.11 -10.41 8.35
C HIS A 149 -1.97 -10.11 7.37
N GLY A 150 -1.99 -8.92 6.74
CA GLY A 150 -0.93 -8.45 5.86
C GLY A 150 0.43 -8.21 6.51
N LYS A 151 0.53 -8.20 7.86
CA LYS A 151 1.81 -8.09 8.57
C LYS A 151 2.81 -9.17 8.17
N ILE A 152 2.32 -10.37 7.87
CA ILE A 152 3.16 -11.48 7.43
C ILE A 152 4.00 -11.12 6.20
N LEU A 153 3.46 -10.29 5.31
CA LEU A 153 4.12 -9.94 4.05
C LEU A 153 5.42 -9.16 4.25
N TYR A 154 5.51 -8.30 5.27
CA TYR A 154 6.71 -7.49 5.53
C TYR A 154 7.55 -7.99 6.72
N PHE A 155 6.99 -8.82 7.61
CA PHE A 155 7.80 -9.52 8.62
C PHE A 155 8.55 -10.73 8.07
N THR A 156 8.12 -11.26 6.92
CA THR A 156 8.81 -12.38 6.28
C THR A 156 10.12 -11.90 5.66
N LYS A 157 11.21 -12.58 6.01
CA LYS A 157 12.54 -12.31 5.44
C LYS A 157 12.69 -13.08 4.13
N TYR A 158 12.50 -12.39 3.01
CA TYR A 158 12.76 -12.98 1.69
C TYR A 158 14.25 -12.90 1.35
N HIS A 159 14.86 -14.05 1.07
CA HIS A 159 16.27 -14.14 0.67
C HIS A 159 16.43 -14.46 -0.82
N LYS A 160 15.33 -14.69 -1.54
CA LYS A 160 15.33 -15.01 -2.98
C LYS A 160 14.07 -14.47 -3.65
N VAL A 161 14.21 -14.10 -4.92
CA VAL A 161 13.08 -13.72 -5.78
C VAL A 161 12.86 -14.80 -6.84
N GLN A 162 11.62 -15.29 -6.96
CA GLN A 162 11.20 -16.26 -7.96
C GLN A 162 10.90 -15.58 -9.30
N GLN A 163 11.43 -16.14 -10.38
CA GLN A 163 11.04 -15.77 -11.74
C GLN A 163 9.61 -16.28 -12.02
N PRO A 164 8.74 -15.51 -12.69
CA PRO A 164 9.04 -14.36 -13.56
C PRO A 164 8.77 -12.99 -12.93
N MET A 165 9.13 -12.77 -11.65
CA MET A 165 8.96 -11.46 -11.02
C MET A 165 9.78 -10.38 -11.75
N ASN A 166 9.08 -9.42 -12.34
CA ASN A 166 9.68 -8.24 -12.97
C ASN A 166 9.65 -7.03 -12.02
N SER A 167 10.34 -5.94 -12.40
CA SER A 167 10.42 -4.72 -11.59
C SER A 167 9.05 -4.12 -11.26
N PHE A 168 8.11 -4.14 -12.21
CA PHE A 168 6.75 -3.64 -12.01
C PHE A 168 6.01 -4.43 -10.92
N THR A 169 6.09 -5.76 -10.95
CA THR A 169 5.42 -6.64 -9.99
C THR A 169 6.08 -6.54 -8.61
N LEU A 170 7.41 -6.41 -8.57
CA LEU A 170 8.14 -6.17 -7.33
C LEU A 170 7.73 -4.83 -6.69
N GLN A 171 7.65 -3.75 -7.48
CA GLN A 171 7.18 -2.45 -7.00
C GLN A 171 5.73 -2.50 -6.51
N LEU A 172 4.87 -3.30 -7.15
CA LEU A 172 3.50 -3.52 -6.69
C LEU A 172 3.47 -4.16 -5.30
N PHE A 173 4.28 -5.22 -5.09
CA PHE A 173 4.43 -5.85 -3.79
C PHE A 173 4.94 -4.86 -2.75
N LEU A 174 6.05 -4.16 -3.03
CA LEU A 174 6.65 -3.21 -2.09
C LEU A 174 5.69 -2.08 -1.74
N TYR A 175 4.99 -1.52 -2.72
CA TYR A 175 4.03 -0.44 -2.50
C TYR A 175 2.85 -0.88 -1.62
N TYR A 176 2.21 -2.02 -1.92
CA TYR A 176 1.07 -2.47 -1.12
C TYR A 176 1.49 -2.96 0.27
N SER A 177 2.61 -3.66 0.39
CA SER A 177 3.18 -4.02 1.69
C SER A 177 3.52 -2.77 2.51
N GLY A 178 4.08 -1.73 1.89
CA GLY A 178 4.34 -0.44 2.54
C GLY A 178 3.05 0.27 2.97
N CYS A 179 1.99 0.20 2.16
CA CYS A 179 0.68 0.70 2.55
C CYS A 179 0.11 -0.09 3.73
N ILE A 180 0.18 -1.42 3.72
CA ILE A 180 -0.27 -2.27 4.83
C ILE A 180 0.51 -1.91 6.11
N ALA A 181 1.83 -1.82 6.05
CA ALA A 181 2.68 -1.39 7.18
C ALA A 181 2.26 -0.01 7.70
N LEU A 182 1.99 0.94 6.80
CA LEU A 182 1.51 2.28 7.16
C LEU A 182 0.17 2.24 7.91
N TYR A 183 -0.80 1.43 7.46
CA TYR A 183 -2.09 1.28 8.13
C TYR A 183 -1.98 0.54 9.46
N ASN A 184 -1.02 -0.38 9.59
CA ASN A 184 -0.64 -1.01 10.86
C ASN A 184 0.21 -0.11 11.76
N ARG A 185 0.49 1.13 11.33
CA ARG A 185 1.28 2.14 12.05
C ARG A 185 2.74 1.74 12.27
N ASP A 186 3.26 0.81 11.47
CA ASP A 186 4.68 0.51 11.40
C ASP A 186 5.37 1.48 10.42
N LEU A 187 5.59 2.71 10.90
CA LEU A 187 6.06 3.81 10.07
C LEU A 187 7.48 3.58 9.52
N GLN A 188 8.33 2.90 10.28
CA GLN A 188 9.70 2.58 9.88
C GLN A 188 9.70 1.58 8.73
N GLU A 189 8.92 0.51 8.86
CA GLU A 189 8.83 -0.51 7.82
C GLU A 189 8.13 0.05 6.58
N ALA A 190 7.08 0.86 6.75
CA ALA A 190 6.45 1.56 5.62
C ALA A 190 7.44 2.46 4.88
N TYR A 191 8.25 3.24 5.61
CA TYR A 191 9.28 4.10 5.04
C TYR A 191 10.31 3.27 4.26
N PHE A 192 10.83 2.20 4.84
CA PHE A 192 11.76 1.28 4.18
C PHE A 192 11.17 0.67 2.90
N LEU A 193 9.94 0.16 2.96
CA LEU A 193 9.29 -0.47 1.80
C LEU A 193 9.02 0.53 0.66
N PHE A 194 8.67 1.78 0.98
CA PHE A 194 8.52 2.82 -0.05
C PHE A 194 9.88 3.21 -0.65
N ASP A 195 10.94 3.34 0.15
CA ASP A 195 12.31 3.56 -0.36
C ASP A 195 12.72 2.45 -1.33
N GLN A 196 12.52 1.19 -0.94
CA GLN A 196 12.80 0.03 -1.79
C GLN A 196 11.96 0.06 -3.08
N CYS A 197 10.69 0.47 -3.01
CA CYS A 197 9.83 0.62 -4.19
C CYS A 197 10.39 1.66 -5.17
N ILE A 198 10.94 2.76 -4.67
CA ILE A 198 11.48 3.85 -5.50
C ILE A 198 12.84 3.48 -6.09
N THR A 199 13.70 2.87 -5.28
CA THR A 199 15.06 2.48 -5.67
C THR A 199 15.10 1.23 -6.55
N THR A 200 14.00 0.46 -6.62
CA THR A 200 13.87 -0.69 -7.51
C THR A 200 14.16 -0.28 -8.96
N PRO A 201 15.18 -0.87 -9.62
CA PRO A 201 15.51 -0.55 -11.00
C PRO A 201 14.35 -0.84 -11.94
N SER A 202 13.93 0.16 -12.71
CA SER A 202 12.88 0.06 -13.71
C SER A 202 13.27 0.81 -14.97
N LYS A 203 12.79 0.34 -16.13
CA LYS A 203 13.00 1.02 -17.43
C LYS A 203 12.26 2.37 -17.50
N GLU A 204 11.16 2.47 -16.77
CA GLU A 204 10.24 3.61 -16.78
C GLU A 204 9.78 3.90 -15.35
N ILE A 205 9.40 5.15 -15.09
CA ILE A 205 8.79 5.54 -13.81
C ILE A 205 7.36 5.01 -13.77
N THR A 206 7.08 4.14 -12.80
CA THR A 206 5.79 3.48 -12.67
C THR A 206 4.84 4.25 -11.75
N PRO A 207 3.50 4.08 -11.88
CA PRO A 207 2.55 4.69 -10.96
C PRO A 207 2.78 4.33 -9.49
N GLN A 208 3.24 3.10 -9.22
CA GLN A 208 3.58 2.59 -7.89
C GLN A 208 4.75 3.38 -7.30
N CYS A 209 5.80 3.59 -8.11
CA CYS A 209 6.96 4.38 -7.72
C CYS A 209 6.57 5.83 -7.38
N VAL A 210 5.72 6.47 -8.22
CA VAL A 210 5.21 7.82 -7.97
C VAL A 210 4.37 7.88 -6.68
N ALA A 211 3.49 6.91 -6.47
CA ALA A 211 2.64 6.84 -5.28
C ALA A 211 3.45 6.55 -3.99
N ALA A 212 4.49 5.71 -4.08
CA ALA A 212 5.43 5.44 -3.02
C ALA A 212 6.20 6.72 -2.64
N TRP A 213 6.76 7.42 -3.63
CA TRP A 213 7.49 8.67 -3.41
C TRP A 213 6.66 9.71 -2.67
N LYS A 214 5.39 9.91 -3.07
CA LYS A 214 4.47 10.83 -2.37
C LYS A 214 4.33 10.50 -0.88
N LYS A 215 4.25 9.21 -0.53
CA LYS A 215 4.08 8.75 0.87
C LYS A 215 5.40 8.81 1.63
N GLU A 216 6.49 8.35 1.03
CA GLU A 216 7.82 8.39 1.64
C GLU A 216 8.28 9.82 1.90
N ALA A 217 8.00 10.74 0.97
CA ALA A 217 8.27 12.17 1.11
C ALA A 217 7.66 12.76 2.39
N LEU A 218 6.44 12.37 2.73
CA LEU A 218 5.75 12.79 3.96
C LEU A 218 6.28 12.02 5.19
N LEU A 219 6.49 10.70 5.06
CA LEU A 219 7.04 9.87 6.14
C LEU A 219 8.44 10.32 6.57
N CYS A 220 9.28 10.76 5.64
CA CYS A 220 10.60 11.29 5.95
C CYS A 220 10.51 12.50 6.90
N LEU A 221 9.55 13.41 6.66
CA LEU A 221 9.30 14.56 7.54
C LEU A 221 8.75 14.13 8.91
N ILE A 222 7.95 13.06 8.94
CA ILE A 222 7.33 12.53 10.16
C ILE A 222 8.34 11.82 11.06
N ILE A 223 9.21 11.00 10.45
CA ILE A 223 10.12 10.08 11.15
C ILE A 223 11.48 10.74 11.40
N ASN A 224 12.09 11.26 10.34
CA ASN A 224 13.47 11.77 10.37
C ASN A 224 13.53 13.27 10.71
N TYR A 225 12.39 13.97 10.62
CA TYR A 225 12.31 15.42 10.78
C TYR A 225 13.27 16.18 9.85
N SER A 226 13.53 15.59 8.68
CA SER A 226 14.49 16.07 7.69
C SER A 226 13.87 16.09 6.31
N LEU A 227 14.38 16.95 5.44
CA LEU A 227 14.04 16.92 4.03
C LEU A 227 14.39 15.56 3.44
N TYR A 228 13.51 15.04 2.59
CA TYR A 228 13.77 13.79 1.90
C TYR A 228 14.93 13.96 0.91
N PRO A 229 15.97 13.13 0.99
CA PRO A 229 17.08 13.19 0.06
C PRO A 229 16.64 12.60 -1.29
N VAL A 230 16.03 13.42 -2.14
CA VAL A 230 15.60 12.99 -3.46
C VAL A 230 16.81 12.51 -4.28
N SER A 231 16.76 11.29 -4.79
CA SER A 231 17.79 10.78 -5.69
C SER A 231 17.91 11.65 -6.96
N LYS A 232 19.12 11.85 -7.48
CA LYS A 232 19.35 12.71 -8.67
C LYS A 232 18.49 12.30 -9.87
N GLN A 233 18.18 11.00 -10.01
CA GLN A 233 17.36 10.45 -11.08
C GLN A 233 15.89 10.85 -10.95
N PHE A 234 15.36 10.95 -9.73
CA PHE A 234 13.96 11.29 -9.50
C PHE A 234 13.71 12.82 -9.48
N ASN A 235 14.73 13.61 -9.14
CA ASN A 235 14.64 15.09 -9.11
C ASN A 235 14.13 15.69 -10.43
N TYR A 236 14.69 15.24 -11.56
CA TYR A 236 14.26 15.73 -12.88
C TYR A 236 12.77 15.45 -13.15
N PHE A 237 12.28 14.28 -12.70
CA PHE A 237 10.89 13.91 -12.90
C PHE A 237 9.93 14.71 -12.01
N ILE A 238 10.30 14.94 -10.75
CA ILE A 238 9.48 15.72 -9.81
C ILE A 238 9.23 17.13 -10.34
N ASP A 239 10.24 17.76 -10.92
CA ASP A 239 10.14 19.14 -11.43
C ASP A 239 9.20 19.26 -12.65
N LEU A 240 9.09 18.19 -13.44
CA LEU A 240 8.23 18.16 -14.62
C LEU A 240 6.81 17.68 -14.32
N TYR A 241 6.62 16.88 -13.27
CA TYR A 241 5.35 16.25 -12.96
C TYR A 241 4.57 17.05 -11.90
N LYS A 242 3.71 17.95 -12.37
CA LYS A 242 2.89 18.87 -11.54
C LYS A 242 2.24 18.23 -10.29
N PRO A 243 1.69 17.00 -10.33
CA PRO A 243 1.11 16.39 -9.13
C PRO A 243 2.10 16.14 -7.98
N LEU A 244 3.42 16.15 -8.23
CA LEU A 244 4.45 15.97 -7.20
C LEU A 244 4.91 17.28 -6.58
N LEU A 245 4.67 18.41 -7.25
CA LEU A 245 5.07 19.73 -6.76
C LEU A 245 4.45 20.05 -5.39
N VAL A 246 3.24 19.56 -5.12
CA VAL A 246 2.57 19.73 -3.81
C VAL A 246 3.42 19.13 -2.68
N TYR A 247 3.90 17.90 -2.86
CA TYR A 247 4.70 17.20 -1.85
C TYR A 247 6.08 17.84 -1.71
N LYS A 248 6.69 18.26 -2.82
CA LYS A 248 7.93 19.04 -2.83
C LYS A 248 7.78 20.36 -2.05
N GLN A 249 6.70 21.10 -2.29
CA GLN A 249 6.43 22.35 -1.58
C GLN A 249 6.23 22.15 -0.07
N ILE A 250 5.56 21.06 0.34
CA ILE A 250 5.44 20.69 1.76
C ILE A 250 6.84 20.46 2.36
N GLN A 251 7.71 19.72 1.67
CA GLN A 251 9.08 19.48 2.12
C GLN A 251 9.88 20.77 2.24
N GLU A 252 9.97 21.56 1.18
CA GLU A 252 10.75 22.81 1.14
C GLU A 252 10.30 23.81 2.21
N ASN A 253 9.02 23.81 2.58
CA ASN A 253 8.48 24.69 3.61
C ASN A 253 8.47 24.07 5.00
N PHE A 254 8.84 22.81 5.16
CA PHE A 254 8.95 22.17 6.47
C PHE A 254 9.91 22.93 7.38
N ILE A 255 11.05 23.37 6.86
CA ILE A 255 12.04 24.15 7.61
C ILE A 255 11.55 25.56 7.99
N ASN A 256 10.52 26.06 7.31
CA ASN A 256 10.03 27.43 7.47
C ASN A 256 8.93 27.57 8.54
N GLY A 257 8.60 26.49 9.25
CA GLY A 257 7.68 26.49 10.38
C GLY A 257 6.33 25.80 10.10
N PRO A 258 5.64 25.37 11.18
CA PRO A 258 4.46 24.51 11.10
C PRO A 258 3.24 25.22 10.48
N GLU A 259 3.13 26.55 10.64
CA GLU A 259 2.03 27.34 10.06
C GLU A 259 2.10 27.38 8.53
N LYS A 260 3.30 27.55 7.95
CA LYS A 260 3.46 27.53 6.49
C LYS A 260 3.16 26.15 5.92
N VAL A 261 3.60 25.09 6.59
CA VAL A 261 3.27 23.71 6.21
C VAL A 261 1.75 23.50 6.24
N LYS A 262 1.10 23.93 7.32
CA LYS A 262 -0.36 23.85 7.45
C LYS A 262 -1.09 24.60 6.32
N PHE A 263 -0.67 25.83 6.02
CA PHE A 263 -1.24 26.63 4.94
C PHE A 263 -1.14 25.90 3.58
N ILE A 264 0.02 25.31 3.26
CA ILE A 264 0.22 24.55 2.03
C ILE A 264 -0.69 23.32 1.98
N ILE A 265 -0.80 22.57 3.08
CA ILE A 265 -1.69 21.40 3.17
C ILE A 265 -3.16 21.80 2.93
N GLU A 266 -3.59 22.92 3.49
CA GLU A 266 -4.95 23.45 3.30
C GLU A 266 -5.19 23.88 1.84
N ALA A 267 -4.23 24.63 1.27
CA ALA A 267 -4.27 25.09 -0.12
C ALA A 267 -4.33 23.95 -1.14
N PHE A 268 -3.65 22.82 -0.87
CA PHE A 268 -3.62 21.64 -1.74
C PHE A 268 -4.44 20.46 -1.21
N SER A 269 -5.40 20.72 -0.31
CA SER A 269 -6.18 19.67 0.34
C SER A 269 -6.97 18.80 -0.64
N SER A 270 -7.42 19.34 -1.78
CA SER A 270 -8.11 18.58 -2.84
C SER A 270 -7.19 17.53 -3.49
N VAL A 271 -5.96 17.92 -3.83
CA VAL A 271 -4.94 17.02 -4.42
C VAL A 271 -4.55 15.94 -3.43
N LEU A 272 -4.30 16.33 -2.17
CA LEU A 272 -3.95 15.39 -1.11
C LEU A 272 -5.09 14.40 -0.78
N LYS A 273 -6.36 14.84 -0.86
CA LYS A 273 -7.53 13.96 -0.72
C LYS A 273 -7.64 12.99 -1.89
N GLN A 274 -7.46 13.46 -3.11
CA GLN A 274 -7.49 12.63 -4.31
C GLN A 274 -6.42 11.53 -4.27
N ASP A 275 -5.23 11.86 -3.77
CA ASP A 275 -4.13 10.91 -3.59
C ASP A 275 -4.27 10.00 -2.35
N GLY A 276 -5.28 10.23 -1.49
CA GLY A 276 -5.47 9.51 -0.23
C GLY A 276 -4.41 9.81 0.84
N ASN A 277 -3.69 10.93 0.72
CA ASN A 277 -2.55 11.27 1.57
C ASN A 277 -2.82 12.46 2.53
N LEU A 278 -4.02 13.04 2.55
CA LEU A 278 -4.33 14.20 3.41
C LEU A 278 -4.05 13.92 4.90
N GLY A 279 -4.44 12.76 5.42
CA GLY A 279 -4.20 12.40 6.82
C GLY A 279 -2.71 12.33 7.15
N LEU A 280 -1.92 11.73 6.26
CA LEU A 280 -0.46 11.66 6.39
C LEU A 280 0.18 13.06 6.32
N ALA A 281 -0.29 13.92 5.42
CA ALA A 281 0.17 15.30 5.32
C ALA A 281 -0.13 16.09 6.61
N GLN A 282 -1.31 15.94 7.19
CA GLN A 282 -1.66 16.58 8.47
C GLN A 282 -0.76 16.10 9.62
N GLN A 283 -0.32 14.84 9.60
CA GLN A 283 0.63 14.31 10.58
C GLN A 283 2.00 14.99 10.50
N VAL A 284 2.42 15.51 9.35
CA VAL A 284 3.68 16.27 9.21
C VAL A 284 3.71 17.49 10.15
N VAL A 285 2.59 18.22 10.28
CA VAL A 285 2.49 19.38 11.18
C VAL A 285 2.62 18.95 12.64
N VAL A 286 1.97 17.84 13.01
CA VAL A 286 2.04 17.27 14.36
C VAL A 286 3.46 16.83 14.69
N SER A 287 4.13 16.14 13.76
CA SER A 287 5.51 15.70 13.90
C SER A 287 6.48 16.87 14.04
N TYR A 288 6.27 17.98 13.33
CA TYR A 288 7.10 19.19 13.49
C TYR A 288 7.04 19.71 14.94
N ILE A 289 5.82 19.86 15.47
CA ILE A 289 5.60 20.34 16.84
C ILE A 289 6.25 19.38 17.85
N TYR A 290 6.05 18.08 17.67
CA TYR A 290 6.64 17.05 18.54
C TYR A 290 8.17 17.07 18.52
N SER A 291 8.78 17.18 17.33
CA SER A 291 10.24 17.32 17.17
C SER A 291 10.78 18.55 17.89
N GLY A 292 10.09 19.68 17.76
CA GLY A 292 10.42 20.91 18.45
C GLY A 292 10.39 20.74 19.97
N ILE A 293 9.32 20.14 20.50
CA ILE A 293 9.20 19.87 21.94
C ILE A 293 10.32 18.95 22.41
N ASN A 294 10.59 17.85 21.70
CA ASN A 294 11.64 16.89 22.06
C ASN A 294 13.06 17.50 22.01
N LYS A 295 13.33 18.43 21.08
CA LYS A 295 14.60 19.17 21.05
C LYS A 295 14.73 20.12 22.23
N VAL A 296 13.65 20.80 22.59
CA VAL A 296 13.64 21.73 23.74
C VAL A 296 13.74 20.98 25.06
N SER A 297 13.02 19.86 25.23
CA SER A 297 13.06 19.07 26.48
C SER A 297 14.44 18.49 26.79
N LYS A 298 15.28 18.26 25.78
CA LYS A 298 16.68 17.83 25.98
C LYS A 298 17.59 18.93 26.54
N ALA A 299 17.22 20.20 26.35
CA ALA A 299 18.03 21.35 26.77
C ALA A 299 17.47 22.05 28.03
N PHE A 300 16.20 21.82 28.35
CA PHE A 300 15.51 22.48 29.44
C PHE A 300 14.74 21.46 30.28
N ASN A 301 14.98 21.43 31.58
CA ASN A 301 14.15 20.65 32.51
C ASN A 301 12.78 21.30 32.74
N SER A 302 12.71 22.63 32.64
CA SER A 302 11.47 23.40 32.74
C SER A 302 11.51 24.63 31.85
N ILE A 303 10.40 24.97 31.21
CA ILE A 303 10.29 26.14 30.34
C ILE A 303 8.88 26.72 30.39
N SER A 304 8.70 28.04 30.28
CA SER A 304 7.35 28.60 30.13
C SER A 304 6.73 28.22 28.78
N VAL A 305 5.40 28.04 28.74
CA VAL A 305 4.67 27.70 27.50
C VAL A 305 4.90 28.76 26.43
N GLU A 306 4.94 30.03 26.81
CA GLU A 306 5.28 31.16 25.92
C GLU A 306 6.68 31.04 25.33
N ALA A 307 7.67 30.67 26.15
CA ALA A 307 9.05 30.52 25.71
C ALA A 307 9.25 29.27 24.83
N LEU A 308 8.46 28.21 25.06
CA LEU A 308 8.43 27.02 24.22
C LEU A 308 7.77 27.34 22.86
N ALA A 309 6.60 27.97 22.88
CA ALA A 309 5.84 28.39 21.69
C ALA A 309 6.69 29.21 20.72
N ARG A 310 7.42 30.20 21.24
CA ARG A 310 8.35 31.02 20.45
C ARG A 310 9.51 30.21 19.84
N ARG A 311 10.03 29.22 20.55
CA ARG A 311 11.16 28.38 20.07
C ARG A 311 10.74 27.40 18.98
N ILE A 312 9.49 26.92 19.01
CA ILE A 312 8.97 25.98 18.01
C ILE A 312 8.13 26.68 16.93
N HIS A 313 8.08 28.02 16.94
CA HIS A 313 7.32 28.86 16.02
C HIS A 313 5.85 28.42 15.90
N TYR A 314 5.18 28.29 17.05
CA TYR A 314 3.78 27.86 17.13
C TYR A 314 2.96 28.74 18.05
N ASP A 315 1.65 28.79 17.84
CA ASP A 315 0.72 29.56 18.67
C ASP A 315 0.67 29.00 20.11
N LYS A 316 0.80 29.88 21.10
CA LYS A 316 0.81 29.52 22.54
C LYS A 316 -0.47 28.81 22.96
N ASN A 317 -1.63 29.30 22.53
CA ASN A 317 -2.93 28.78 22.96
C ASN A 317 -3.19 27.40 22.35
N LEU A 318 -2.82 27.20 21.08
CA LEU A 318 -2.89 25.89 20.44
C LEU A 318 -1.87 24.92 21.07
N LEU A 319 -0.68 25.41 21.43
CA LEU A 319 0.35 24.60 22.06
C LEU A 319 -0.10 24.06 23.42
N SER A 320 -0.69 24.89 24.27
CA SER A 320 -1.12 24.46 25.62
C SER A 320 -2.19 23.37 25.55
N VAL A 321 -3.14 23.48 24.62
CA VAL A 321 -4.13 22.43 24.35
C VAL A 321 -3.47 21.16 23.80
N GLY A 322 -2.51 21.32 22.88
CA GLY A 322 -1.74 20.21 22.31
C GLY A 322 -0.93 19.44 23.35
N LEU A 323 -0.15 20.15 24.17
CA LEU A 323 0.67 19.58 25.25
C LEU A 323 -0.18 18.81 26.25
N ASN A 324 -1.32 19.35 26.67
CA ASN A 324 -2.25 18.64 27.55
C ASN A 324 -2.73 17.31 26.95
N LYS A 325 -2.98 17.26 25.63
CA LYS A 325 -3.33 16.00 24.94
C LYS A 325 -2.15 15.03 24.90
N LEU A 326 -0.94 15.52 24.60
CA LEU A 326 0.27 14.69 24.53
C LEU A 326 0.62 14.09 25.91
N ILE A 327 0.53 14.88 26.98
CA ILE A 327 0.76 14.44 28.37
C ILE A 327 -0.30 13.43 28.80
N LYS A 328 -1.60 13.70 28.55
CA LYS A 328 -2.69 12.77 28.89
C LYS A 328 -2.54 11.42 28.18
N LYS A 329 -2.08 11.44 26.94
CA LYS A 329 -1.79 10.21 26.17
C LYS A 329 -0.50 9.52 26.62
N ARG A 330 0.33 10.21 27.41
CA ARG A 330 1.68 9.79 27.85
C ARG A 330 2.70 9.72 26.71
N LEU A 331 2.47 10.46 25.62
CA LEU A 331 3.44 10.65 24.53
C LEU A 331 4.66 11.44 24.99
N ILE A 332 4.49 12.31 25.99
CA ILE A 332 5.56 13.12 26.57
C ILE A 332 5.42 13.04 28.09
N ASN A 333 6.52 12.74 28.77
CA ASN A 333 6.59 12.78 30.23
C ASN A 333 6.88 14.22 30.66
N ALA A 334 5.80 14.95 30.93
CA ALA A 334 5.86 16.32 31.41
C ALA A 334 4.62 16.64 32.25
N SER A 335 4.73 17.66 33.10
CA SER A 335 3.63 18.19 33.90
C SER A 335 3.57 19.71 33.79
N PHE A 336 2.38 20.26 34.05
CA PHE A 336 2.16 21.71 34.11
C PHE A 336 2.28 22.20 35.55
N ASP A 337 3.09 23.23 35.75
CA ASP A 337 3.15 24.06 36.94
C ASP A 337 2.78 25.50 36.55
N GLY A 338 1.48 25.81 36.55
CA GLY A 338 0.96 27.06 36.01
C GLY A 338 1.22 27.21 34.50
N ASP A 339 1.92 28.27 34.10
CA ASP A 339 2.33 28.52 32.69
C ASP A 339 3.72 27.94 32.37
N ILE A 340 4.25 27.07 33.24
CA ILE A 340 5.53 26.39 33.06
C ILE A 340 5.26 24.91 32.79
N ILE A 341 5.91 24.37 31.76
CA ILE A 341 5.99 22.93 31.55
C ILE A 341 7.30 22.42 32.16
N VAL A 342 7.18 21.39 32.99
CA VAL A 342 8.30 20.69 33.60
C VAL A 342 8.43 19.34 32.90
N PHE A 343 9.55 19.12 32.22
CA PHE A 343 9.85 17.85 31.58
C PHE A 343 10.45 16.90 32.61
N GLU A 344 9.89 15.70 32.72
CA GLU A 344 10.42 14.67 33.59
C GLU A 344 11.48 13.89 32.83
N GLU A 345 12.73 13.91 33.31
CA GLU A 345 13.77 13.05 32.74
C GLU A 345 13.34 11.58 32.86
N VAL A 346 13.10 10.95 31.72
CA VAL A 346 13.19 9.49 31.64
C VAL A 346 14.66 9.17 31.82
N LYS A 347 15.06 8.78 33.04
CA LYS A 347 16.40 8.22 33.28
C LYS A 347 16.56 7.04 32.33
N VAL A 348 17.30 7.24 31.24
CA VAL A 348 17.61 6.20 30.26
C VAL A 348 18.55 5.21 30.93
N LYS A 349 17.99 4.26 31.66
CA LYS A 349 18.64 2.97 31.89
C LYS A 349 18.29 2.12 30.67
N ASP A 350 19.16 2.20 29.66
CA ASP A 350 19.28 1.33 28.50
C ASP A 350 17.97 0.87 27.81
N LYS A 351 17.84 1.19 26.50
CA LYS A 351 17.01 0.52 25.45
C LYS A 351 15.89 1.37 24.83
N GLY A 352 16.10 1.80 23.59
CA GLY A 352 15.10 2.27 22.62
C GLY A 352 14.05 1.23 22.18
N LEU A 353 13.76 0.22 23.02
CA LEU A 353 12.69 -0.76 22.84
C LEU A 353 11.36 -0.30 23.49
N VAL A 354 11.46 0.62 24.45
CA VAL A 354 10.32 1.10 25.26
C VAL A 354 9.52 2.18 24.53
N GLU A 355 10.15 3.06 23.74
CA GLU A 355 9.45 4.07 22.91
C GLU A 355 8.60 3.43 21.80
N LEU A 356 9.07 2.33 21.20
CA LEU A 356 8.32 1.58 20.18
C LEU A 356 7.10 0.86 20.77
N LEU A 357 7.23 0.30 21.98
CA LEU A 357 6.14 -0.38 22.70
C LEU A 357 5.11 0.61 23.27
N PHE A 358 5.52 1.85 23.56
CA PHE A 358 4.62 2.90 24.05
C PHE A 358 3.69 3.43 22.95
N GLN A 359 4.20 3.58 21.73
CA GLN A 359 3.40 3.93 20.55
C GLN A 359 2.41 2.83 20.17
N LEU A 360 2.75 1.55 20.37
CA LEU A 360 1.84 0.41 20.20
C LEU A 360 0.69 0.41 21.21
N LYS A 361 0.95 0.78 22.47
CA LYS A 361 -0.05 0.82 23.55
C LYS A 361 -1.08 1.96 23.39
N GLU A 362 -0.69 3.08 22.79
CA GLU A 362 -1.61 4.17 22.45
C GLU A 362 -2.55 3.84 21.28
N CYS A 363 -2.15 2.89 20.44
CA CYS A 363 -3.00 2.40 19.35
C CYS A 363 -4.13 1.51 19.88
N GLU A 364 -3.85 0.69 20.90
CA GLU A 364 -4.84 -0.15 21.60
C GLU A 364 -5.86 0.70 22.39
N GLN A 365 -5.41 1.79 23.01
CA GLN A 365 -6.30 2.64 23.83
C GLN A 365 -7.29 3.46 22.99
N ILE A 366 -6.85 3.97 21.82
CA ILE A 366 -7.72 4.67 20.87
C ILE A 366 -8.74 3.71 20.23
N TYR A 367 -8.36 2.44 20.05
CA TYR A 367 -9.26 1.40 19.52
C TYR A 367 -10.40 1.07 20.49
N GLU A 368 -10.12 0.97 21.79
CA GLU A 368 -11.15 0.75 22.83
C GLU A 368 -12.08 1.97 23.00
N GLU A 369 -11.55 3.20 22.92
CA GLU A 369 -12.36 4.42 22.96
C GLU A 369 -13.30 4.55 21.74
N MET A 370 -12.82 4.16 20.55
CA MET A 370 -13.65 4.16 19.33
C MET A 370 -14.73 3.08 19.35
N LYS A 371 -14.45 1.89 19.91
CA LYS A 371 -15.43 0.83 20.11
C LYS A 371 -16.54 1.26 21.08
N HIS A 372 -16.18 1.92 22.17
CA HIS A 372 -17.13 2.48 23.13
C HIS A 372 -18.07 3.53 22.49
N HIS A 373 -17.52 4.44 21.68
CA HIS A 373 -18.31 5.45 20.96
C HIS A 373 -19.24 4.88 19.88
N LEU A 374 -18.88 3.77 19.24
CA LEU A 374 -19.76 3.08 18.30
C LEU A 374 -20.94 2.41 19.00
N THR A 375 -20.68 1.79 20.16
CA THR A 375 -21.73 1.14 20.98
C THR A 375 -22.77 2.15 21.47
N ILE A 376 -22.32 3.32 21.97
CA ILE A 376 -23.22 4.42 22.40
C ILE A 376 -24.08 4.93 21.25
N ARG A 377 -23.52 5.07 20.03
CA ARG A 377 -24.28 5.53 18.85
C ARG A 377 -25.35 4.54 18.40
N GLU A 378 -25.08 3.23 18.52
CA GLU A 378 -26.05 2.19 18.17
C GLU A 378 -27.22 2.18 19.16
N GLU A 379 -26.95 2.35 20.46
CA GLU A 379 -27.97 2.50 21.50
C GLU A 379 -28.83 3.76 21.32
N GLU A 380 -28.22 4.90 20.99
CA GLU A 380 -28.95 6.14 20.69
C GLU A 380 -29.86 6.03 19.46
N GLN A 381 -29.45 5.26 18.44
CA GLN A 381 -30.26 5.02 17.24
C GLN A 381 -31.42 4.06 17.51
N MET A 382 -31.24 3.08 18.38
CA MET A 382 -32.30 2.16 18.82
C MET A 382 -33.37 2.92 19.63
N ASN A 383 -32.96 3.73 20.60
CA ASN A 383 -33.87 4.54 21.43
C ASN A 383 -34.64 5.60 20.62
N LYS A 384 -34.06 6.12 19.54
CA LYS A 384 -34.76 7.03 18.60
C LYS A 384 -35.78 6.32 17.73
N LYS A 385 -35.59 5.04 17.43
CA LYS A 385 -36.59 4.24 16.67
C LYS A 385 -37.76 3.82 17.55
N GLU A 386 -37.52 3.58 18.84
CA GLU A 386 -38.58 3.23 19.80
C GLU A 386 -39.44 4.41 20.24
N SER A 387 -38.96 5.66 20.11
CA SER A 387 -39.72 6.89 20.42
C SER A 387 -40.53 7.45 19.24
N ILE A 388 -40.42 6.82 18.06
CA ILE A 388 -41.14 7.22 16.83
C ILE A 388 -42.24 6.20 16.46
N ASN A 389 -42.33 5.09 17.20
CA ASN A 389 -43.47 4.17 17.21
C ASN A 389 -44.31 4.39 18.48
#